data_AF-A0A316WBT0-F1
#
_entry.id   AF-A0A316WBT0-F1
#
_cell.length_a   1.000
_cell.length_b   1.000
_cell.length_c   1.000
_cell.angle_alpha   90.00
_cell.angle_beta   90.00
_cell.angle_gamma   90.00
#
_symmetry.space_group_name_H-M   'P 1'
#
loop_
_entity.id
_entity.type
_entity.pdbx_description
1 polymer ?
#
loop_
_entity_poly.entity_id
_entity_poly.type
_entity_poly.pdbx_seq_one_letter_code
_entity_poly.pdbx_strand_id
1 'polypeptide(L)'
;QVVRIITPGTVSDEALLDERRDNLLAAILGDERLFGLAVLDITSGRFSVQEIKGWETLLAELERLNPAELLIPDDWPQGLPAEKGRGGRRRGPWDFDRDSAHKSLCQQFGTQDLKGFGCQNLTLAIGAAGCLLAYAKETQRTALPHLRSLRHDRLDDT
;
A
#
# COMPACT_ATOMS: atom_id res chain seq x y z
N GLN A 1 1.38 -0.15 -29.96
CA GLN A 1 0.96 1.09 -29.29
C GLN A 1 -0.57 1.15 -29.38
N VAL A 2 -1.28 0.79 -28.31
CA VAL A 2 -2.75 0.77 -28.31
C VAL A 2 -3.21 2.00 -27.54
N VAL A 3 -3.59 3.04 -28.26
CA VAL A 3 -4.23 4.22 -27.68
C VAL A 3 -5.70 3.87 -27.53
N ARG A 4 -6.16 3.58 -26.32
CA ARG A 4 -7.58 3.30 -26.07
C ARG A 4 -8.31 4.63 -26.01
N ILE A 5 -9.20 4.85 -26.98
CA ILE A 5 -10.10 5.99 -27.04
C ILE A 5 -11.15 5.78 -25.96
N ILE A 6 -11.17 6.63 -24.93
CA ILE A 6 -12.21 6.63 -23.89
C ILE A 6 -13.31 7.60 -24.33
N THR A 7 -14.49 7.06 -24.64
CA THR A 7 -15.67 7.85 -25.00
C THR A 7 -16.30 8.42 -23.72
N PRO A 8 -16.63 9.73 -23.62
CA PRO A 8 -16.96 10.39 -22.35
C PRO A 8 -18.31 10.03 -21.70
N GLY A 9 -19.05 9.04 -22.21
CA GLY A 9 -20.49 8.91 -21.96
C GLY A 9 -20.98 7.65 -21.25
N THR A 10 -20.15 6.63 -21.01
CA THR A 10 -20.62 5.32 -20.48
C THR A 10 -19.50 4.56 -19.76
N VAL A 11 -18.77 5.22 -18.86
CA VAL A 11 -18.04 4.43 -17.87
C VAL A 11 -19.07 4.03 -16.81
N SER A 12 -19.45 2.75 -16.77
CA SER A 12 -20.24 2.22 -15.67
C SER A 12 -19.43 2.29 -14.38
N ASP A 13 -20.09 2.51 -13.25
CA ASP A 13 -19.43 2.52 -11.93
C ASP A 13 -18.63 1.23 -11.70
N GLU A 14 -19.11 0.10 -12.22
CA GLU A 14 -18.43 -1.20 -12.18
C GLU A 14 -17.09 -1.22 -12.96
N ALA A 15 -17.02 -0.61 -14.15
CA ALA A 15 -15.78 -0.52 -14.92
C ALA A 15 -14.76 0.40 -14.24
N LEU A 16 -15.21 1.51 -13.61
CA LEU A 16 -14.35 2.36 -12.79
C LEU A 16 -13.87 1.64 -11.52
N LEU A 17 -14.73 0.83 -10.90
CA LEU A 17 -14.39 0.05 -9.71
C LEU A 17 -13.35 -1.04 -10.02
N ASP A 18 -13.50 -1.74 -11.15
CA ASP A 18 -12.52 -2.73 -11.59
C ASP A 18 -11.19 -2.08 -12.01
N GLU A 19 -11.21 -0.95 -12.73
CA GLU A 19 -10.00 -0.17 -13.01
C GLU A 19 -9.30 0.31 -11.73
N ARG A 20 -10.06 0.65 -10.68
CA ARG A 20 -9.48 1.08 -9.41
C ARG A 20 -8.86 -0.08 -8.62
N ARG A 21 -9.43 -1.29 -8.72
CA ARG A 21 -8.88 -2.51 -8.13
C ARG A 21 -7.57 -2.91 -8.79
N ASP A 22 -7.50 -2.83 -10.11
CA ASP A 22 -6.31 -3.16 -10.90
C ASP A 22 -5.10 -2.27 -10.58
N ASN A 23 -5.32 -1.11 -9.97
CA ASN A 23 -4.31 -0.10 -9.67
C ASN A 23 -3.99 0.02 -8.18
N LEU A 24 -4.59 -0.81 -7.33
CA LEU A 24 -4.38 -0.78 -5.89
C LEU A 24 -3.26 -1.76 -5.50
N LEU A 25 -2.18 -1.21 -4.97
CA LEU A 25 -1.07 -1.96 -4.42
C LEU A 25 -1.14 -1.91 -2.89
N ALA A 26 -0.79 -3.00 -2.23
CA ALA A 26 -0.69 -3.04 -0.77
C ALA A 26 0.60 -3.69 -0.31
N ALA A 27 1.06 -3.34 0.89
CA ALA A 27 2.17 -4.00 1.57
C ALA A 27 1.80 -4.27 3.03
N ILE A 28 2.23 -5.42 3.56
CA ILE A 28 2.02 -5.78 4.96
C ILE A 28 3.33 -6.13 5.66
N LEU A 29 3.42 -5.81 6.94
CA LEU A 29 4.55 -6.12 7.82
C LEU A 29 4.03 -6.41 9.23
N GLY A 30 4.72 -7.22 10.02
CA GLY A 30 4.33 -7.52 11.42
C GLY A 30 4.17 -9.01 11.71
N ASP A 31 3.31 -9.30 12.68
CA ASP A 31 3.04 -10.66 13.16
C ASP A 31 1.58 -10.81 13.61
N GLU A 32 1.22 -12.00 14.11
CA GLU A 32 -0.14 -12.35 14.56
C GLU A 32 -0.78 -11.38 15.57
N ARG A 33 0.00 -10.53 16.24
CA ARG A 33 -0.49 -9.55 17.22
C ARG A 33 -0.82 -8.22 16.56
N LEU A 34 0.06 -7.75 15.68
CA LEU A 34 -0.04 -6.43 15.07
C LEU A 34 0.58 -6.44 13.67
N PHE A 35 -0.15 -5.85 12.73
CA PHE A 35 0.27 -5.67 11.35
C PHE A 35 0.28 -4.20 10.98
N GLY A 36 1.33 -3.77 10.30
CA GLY A 36 1.30 -2.57 9.48
C GLY A 36 0.75 -2.91 8.10
N LEU A 37 -0.27 -2.17 7.66
CA LEU A 37 -0.77 -2.21 6.30
C LEU A 37 -0.53 -0.85 5.65
N ALA A 38 0.04 -0.87 4.45
CA ALA A 38 0.18 0.28 3.58
C ALA A 38 -0.58 0.03 2.28
N VAL A 39 -1.27 1.05 1.76
CA VAL A 39 -2.10 0.95 0.57
C VAL A 39 -1.84 2.14 -0.35
N LEU A 40 -1.63 1.86 -1.63
CA LEU A 40 -1.35 2.85 -2.66
C LEU A 40 -2.26 2.63 -3.87
N ASP A 41 -3.08 3.61 -4.18
CA ASP A 41 -3.72 3.73 -5.49
C ASP A 41 -2.77 4.50 -6.40
N ILE A 42 -2.14 3.79 -7.34
CA ILE A 42 -1.07 4.35 -8.16
C ILE A 42 -1.55 5.43 -9.13
N THR A 43 -2.82 5.36 -9.52
CA THR A 43 -3.45 6.29 -10.46
C THR A 43 -3.83 7.58 -9.77
N SER A 44 -4.44 7.51 -8.58
CA SER A 44 -4.87 8.71 -7.85
C SER A 44 -3.81 9.29 -6.92
N GLY A 45 -2.74 8.54 -6.62
CA GLY A 45 -1.71 8.95 -5.67
C GLY A 45 -2.17 8.91 -4.21
N ARG A 46 -3.31 8.26 -3.93
CA ARG A 46 -3.79 8.06 -2.56
C ARG A 46 -2.89 7.04 -1.88
N PHE A 47 -2.23 7.48 -0.81
CA PHE A 47 -1.36 6.65 0.00
C PHE A 47 -1.85 6.68 1.44
N SER A 48 -2.26 5.52 1.96
CA SER A 48 -2.65 5.38 3.36
C SER A 48 -1.94 4.24 4.07
N VAL A 49 -1.91 4.36 5.39
CA VAL A 49 -1.30 3.41 6.33
C VAL A 49 -2.19 3.21 7.54
N GLN A 50 -2.13 2.02 8.11
CA GLN A 50 -2.82 1.67 9.35
C GLN A 50 -2.06 0.57 10.09
N GLU A 51 -2.23 0.52 11.41
CA GLU A 51 -1.80 -0.63 12.23
C GLU A 51 -3.03 -1.41 12.71
N ILE A 52 -3.07 -2.70 12.36
CA ILE A 52 -4.23 -3.58 12.51
C ILE A 52 -3.89 -4.69 13.49
N LYS A 53 -4.77 -4.95 14.45
CA LYS A 53 -4.60 -6.03 15.44
C LYS A 53 -5.18 -7.33 14.90
N GLY A 54 -4.36 -8.38 14.91
CA GLY A 54 -4.82 -9.74 14.60
C GLY A 54 -5.09 -10.03 13.12
N TRP A 55 -5.04 -11.31 12.79
CA TRP A 55 -5.27 -11.81 11.42
C TRP A 55 -6.68 -11.56 10.91
N GLU A 56 -7.69 -11.69 11.77
CA GLU A 56 -9.09 -11.56 11.36
C GLU A 56 -9.38 -10.17 10.77
N THR A 57 -8.99 -9.11 11.50
CA THR A 57 -9.18 -7.73 11.04
C THR A 57 -8.31 -7.43 9.83
N LEU A 58 -7.08 -7.95 9.76
CA LEU A 58 -6.23 -7.79 8.57
C LEU A 58 -6.87 -8.41 7.33
N LEU A 59 -7.39 -9.63 7.44
CA LEU A 59 -8.01 -10.33 6.32
C LEU A 59 -9.31 -9.65 5.87
N ALA A 60 -10.12 -9.16 6.81
CA ALA A 60 -11.30 -8.35 6.49
C ALA A 60 -10.93 -7.09 5.70
N GLU A 61 -9.87 -6.39 6.11
CA GLU A 61 -9.38 -5.21 5.39
C GLU A 61 -8.82 -5.54 4.01
N LEU A 62 -8.04 -6.62 3.88
CA LEU A 62 -7.53 -7.08 2.58
C LEU A 62 -8.64 -7.54 1.63
N GLU A 63 -9.76 -8.03 2.15
CA GLU A 63 -10.95 -8.38 1.36
C GLU A 63 -11.71 -7.13 0.91
N ARG A 64 -11.90 -6.16 1.84
CA ARG A 64 -12.53 -4.87 1.54
C ARG A 64 -11.75 -4.07 0.48
N LEU A 65 -10.42 -4.04 0.60
CA LEU A 65 -9.53 -3.33 -0.30
C LEU A 65 -9.34 -4.06 -1.63
N ASN A 66 -9.27 -5.39 -1.59
CA ASN A 66 -8.99 -6.27 -2.73
C ASN A 66 -7.84 -5.75 -3.64
N PRO A 67 -6.61 -5.60 -3.10
CA PRO A 67 -5.50 -5.06 -3.87
C PRO A 67 -5.07 -6.00 -4.99
N ALA A 68 -4.73 -5.46 -6.15
CA ALA A 68 -4.21 -6.21 -7.29
C ALA A 68 -2.90 -6.93 -6.94
N GLU A 69 -2.03 -6.25 -6.19
CA GLU A 69 -0.76 -6.82 -5.72
C GLU A 69 -0.58 -6.59 -4.22
N LEU A 70 -0.07 -7.63 -3.54
CA LEU A 70 0.23 -7.61 -2.12
C LEU A 70 1.70 -7.94 -1.89
N LEU A 71 2.45 -6.98 -1.36
CA LEU A 71 3.84 -7.13 -0.97
C LEU A 71 3.93 -7.69 0.45
N ILE A 72 4.71 -8.75 0.63
CA ILE A 72 4.95 -9.38 1.94
C ILE A 72 6.44 -9.66 2.13
N PRO A 73 6.95 -9.71 3.38
CA PRO A 73 8.30 -10.18 3.64
C PRO A 73 8.49 -11.62 3.15
N ASP A 74 9.64 -11.90 2.54
CA ASP A 74 9.95 -13.22 1.99
C ASP A 74 10.28 -14.26 3.07
N ASP A 75 10.70 -13.81 4.25
CA ASP A 75 10.99 -14.59 5.46
C ASP A 75 9.74 -15.01 6.24
N TRP A 76 8.56 -14.53 5.85
CA TRP A 76 7.29 -15.01 6.38
C TRP A 76 6.99 -16.46 5.97
N PRO A 77 6.22 -17.22 6.78
CA PRO A 77 5.76 -18.55 6.39
C PRO A 77 5.08 -18.56 5.02
N GLN A 78 5.19 -19.67 4.30
CA GLN A 78 4.48 -19.86 3.02
C GLN A 78 3.02 -20.22 3.23
N GLY A 79 2.17 -19.83 2.28
CA GLY A 79 0.76 -20.23 2.26
C GLY A 79 -0.10 -19.45 3.25
N LEU A 80 0.31 -18.23 3.60
CA LEU A 80 -0.45 -17.39 4.51
C LEU A 80 -1.82 -17.06 3.91
N PRO A 81 -2.88 -16.92 4.74
CA PRO A 81 -4.20 -16.57 4.25
C PRO A 81 -4.21 -15.27 3.42
N ALA A 82 -3.36 -14.30 3.77
CA ALA A 82 -3.24 -13.03 3.06
C ALA A 82 -2.70 -13.17 1.62
N GLU A 83 -1.95 -14.23 1.30
CA GLU A 83 -1.41 -14.47 -0.05
C GLU A 83 -2.49 -14.95 -1.04
N LYS A 84 -3.61 -15.48 -0.55
CA LYS A 84 -4.60 -16.14 -1.41
C LYS A 84 -5.31 -15.12 -2.31
N GLY A 85 -5.31 -15.39 -3.62
CA GLY A 85 -6.10 -14.66 -4.60
C GLY A 85 -5.63 -13.23 -4.91
N ARG A 86 -4.55 -12.77 -4.29
CA ARG A 86 -3.93 -11.45 -4.49
C ARG A 86 -2.58 -11.71 -5.14
N GLY A 87 -2.14 -10.91 -6.11
CA GLY A 87 -0.88 -11.12 -6.82
C GLY A 87 0.34 -10.98 -5.89
N GLY A 88 0.53 -11.92 -4.97
CA GLY A 88 1.52 -11.87 -3.90
C GLY A 88 2.92 -11.69 -4.47
N ARG A 89 3.65 -10.72 -3.92
CA ARG A 89 5.05 -10.46 -4.24
C ARG A 89 5.83 -10.51 -2.93
N ARG A 90 6.65 -11.54 -2.78
CA ARG A 90 7.59 -11.63 -1.68
C ARG A 90 8.75 -10.65 -1.93
N ARG A 91 9.12 -9.90 -0.90
CA ARG A 91 10.18 -8.88 -0.91
C ARG A 91 11.13 -9.12 0.24
N GLY A 92 12.41 -8.78 0.04
CA GLY A 92 13.43 -8.98 1.08
C GLY A 92 13.10 -8.16 2.33
N PRO A 93 13.46 -8.62 3.54
CA PRO A 93 13.05 -7.95 4.77
C PRO A 93 13.65 -6.54 4.90
N TRP A 94 14.78 -6.28 4.23
CA TRP A 94 15.40 -4.97 4.15
C TRP A 94 14.54 -3.93 3.42
N ASP A 95 13.63 -4.33 2.52
CA ASP A 95 12.71 -3.41 1.87
C ASP A 95 11.68 -2.84 2.87
N PHE A 96 11.50 -3.51 4.01
CA PHE A 96 10.58 -3.14 5.09
C PHE A 96 11.27 -2.46 6.27
N ASP A 97 12.58 -2.17 6.18
CA ASP A 97 13.33 -1.50 7.24
C ASP A 97 12.73 -0.12 7.56
N ARG A 98 12.34 0.08 8.82
CA ARG A 98 11.63 1.26 9.29
C ARG A 98 12.42 2.54 9.06
N ASP A 99 13.71 2.54 9.36
CA ASP A 99 14.52 3.76 9.33
C ASP A 99 14.78 4.21 7.89
N SER A 100 15.04 3.24 7.01
CA SER A 100 15.14 3.46 5.56
C SER A 100 13.81 3.93 4.99
N ALA A 101 12.69 3.28 5.35
CA ALA A 101 11.35 3.66 4.96
C ALA A 101 11.01 5.10 5.36
N HIS A 102 11.27 5.47 6.62
CA HIS A 102 11.03 6.82 7.13
C HIS A 102 11.78 7.87 6.31
N LYS A 103 13.07 7.65 6.03
CA LYS A 103 13.89 8.55 5.20
C LYS A 103 13.32 8.68 3.79
N SER A 104 12.97 7.56 3.15
CA SER A 104 12.40 7.55 1.79
C SER A 104 11.04 8.24 1.71
N LEU A 105 10.17 8.06 2.69
CA LEU A 105 8.88 8.74 2.77
C LEU A 105 9.05 10.25 2.99
N CYS A 106 9.91 10.66 3.93
CA CYS A 106 10.22 12.07 4.15
C CYS A 106 10.78 12.74 2.89
N GLN A 107 11.69 12.05 2.18
CA GLN A 107 12.22 12.53 0.90
C GLN A 107 11.13 12.65 -0.16
N GLN A 108 10.22 11.67 -0.25
CA GLN A 108 9.12 11.67 -1.22
C GLN A 108 8.16 12.84 -0.97
N PHE A 109 7.84 13.13 0.30
CA PHE A 109 6.86 14.15 0.68
C PHE A 109 7.49 15.53 0.91
N GLY A 110 8.82 15.64 0.90
CA GLY A 110 9.53 16.89 1.17
C GLY A 110 9.38 17.37 2.62
N THR A 111 9.27 16.44 3.57
CA THR A 111 9.09 16.73 5.00
C THR A 111 10.32 16.27 5.81
N GLN A 112 10.48 16.81 7.03
CA GLN A 112 11.54 16.37 7.95
C GLN A 112 11.13 15.14 8.77
N ASP A 113 9.83 15.01 9.04
CA ASP A 113 9.25 13.91 9.79
C ASP A 113 7.84 13.59 9.26
N LEU A 114 7.20 12.59 9.86
CA LEU A 114 5.84 12.14 9.51
C LEU A 114 4.78 12.58 10.54
N LYS A 115 5.10 13.54 11.42
CA LYS A 115 4.15 14.02 12.44
C LYS A 115 3.00 14.78 11.81
N GLY A 116 3.26 15.57 10.77
CA GLY A 116 2.23 16.29 10.01
C GLY A 116 1.20 15.37 9.35
N PHE A 117 1.54 14.10 9.14
CA PHE A 117 0.65 13.06 8.62
C PHE A 117 -0.02 12.22 9.71
N GLY A 118 0.33 12.45 10.99
CA GLY A 118 -0.14 11.63 12.11
C GLY A 118 0.39 10.18 12.10
N CYS A 119 1.46 9.91 11.34
CA CYS A 119 1.97 8.56 11.09
C CYS A 119 3.26 8.22 11.85
N GLN A 120 3.90 9.20 12.51
CA GLN A 120 5.25 9.09 13.10
C GLN A 120 5.48 7.84 13.97
N ASN A 121 4.43 7.40 14.68
CA ASN A 121 4.52 6.30 15.66
C ASN A 121 4.07 4.95 15.09
N LEU A 122 3.59 4.90 13.84
CA LEU A 122 3.10 3.68 13.19
C LEU A 122 4.27 2.87 12.63
N THR A 123 5.01 2.21 13.52
CA THR A 123 6.30 1.59 13.20
C THR A 123 6.17 0.52 12.11
N LEU A 124 5.21 -0.38 12.22
CA LEU A 124 5.04 -1.45 11.23
C LEU A 124 4.49 -0.88 9.91
N ALA A 125 3.58 0.08 10.01
CA ALA A 125 2.96 0.67 8.82
C ALA A 125 3.94 1.56 8.04
N ILE A 126 4.88 2.23 8.72
CA ILE A 126 5.99 2.95 8.09
C ILE A 126 6.87 1.97 7.30
N GLY A 127 7.26 0.83 7.88
CA GLY A 127 8.06 -0.18 7.18
C GLY A 127 7.34 -0.70 5.93
N ALA A 128 6.06 -1.06 6.05
CA ALA A 128 5.22 -1.47 4.92
C ALA A 128 5.13 -0.37 3.84
N ALA A 129 4.94 0.89 4.22
CA ALA A 129 4.87 2.01 3.29
C ALA A 129 6.20 2.28 2.58
N GLY A 130 7.34 2.07 3.25
CA GLY A 130 8.66 2.14 2.62
C GLY A 130 8.81 1.13 1.48
N CYS A 131 8.49 -0.13 1.75
CA CYS A 131 8.51 -1.20 0.76
C CYS A 131 7.58 -0.86 -0.42
N LEU A 132 6.35 -0.43 -0.13
CA LEU A 132 5.36 -0.09 -1.15
C LEU A 132 5.81 1.07 -2.04
N LEU A 133 6.38 2.12 -1.45
CA LEU A 133 6.93 3.25 -2.18
C LEU A 133 8.10 2.84 -3.09
N ALA A 134 9.03 2.01 -2.57
CA ALA A 134 10.16 1.52 -3.34
C ALA A 134 9.69 0.68 -4.53
N TYR A 135 8.74 -0.23 -4.31
CA TYR A 135 8.16 -1.07 -5.35
C TYR A 135 7.40 -0.25 -6.41
N ALA A 136 6.62 0.74 -6.01
CA ALA A 136 5.93 1.62 -6.95
C ALA A 136 6.92 2.41 -7.83
N LYS A 137 8.05 2.87 -7.28
CA LYS A 137 9.12 3.51 -8.05
C LYS A 137 9.80 2.54 -9.02
N GLU A 138 10.04 1.31 -8.58
CA GLU A 138 10.65 0.24 -9.39
C GLU A 138 9.78 -0.11 -10.62
N THR A 139 8.49 -0.30 -10.39
CA THR A 139 7.52 -0.74 -11.41
C THR A 139 7.16 0.36 -12.40
N GLN A 140 6.98 1.60 -11.95
CA GLN A 140 6.61 2.71 -12.84
C GLN A 140 7.80 3.29 -13.61
N ARG A 141 9.04 3.02 -13.18
CA ARG A 141 10.30 3.51 -13.78
C ARG A 141 10.30 5.02 -14.06
N THR A 142 9.50 5.78 -13.33
CA THR A 142 9.29 7.22 -13.47
C THR A 142 9.10 7.85 -12.09
N ALA A 143 9.31 9.16 -12.00
CA ALA A 143 9.01 9.89 -10.77
C ALA A 143 7.50 9.84 -10.49
N LEU A 144 7.13 9.77 -9.20
CA LEU A 144 5.73 9.76 -8.75
C LEU A 144 5.38 11.11 -8.07
N PRO A 145 5.34 12.24 -8.81
CA PRO A 145 5.15 13.57 -8.22
C PRO A 145 3.73 13.82 -7.69
N HIS A 146 2.77 12.96 -8.04
CA HIS A 146 1.40 12.98 -7.52
C HIS A 146 1.29 12.36 -6.13
N LEU A 147 2.28 11.57 -5.72
CA LEU A 147 2.35 10.96 -4.39
C LEU A 147 2.90 11.96 -3.36
N ARG A 148 2.01 12.80 -2.84
CA ARG A 148 2.37 14.01 -2.06
C ARG A 148 2.01 13.95 -0.58
N SER A 149 1.27 12.94 -0.15
CA SER A 149 0.77 12.84 1.23
C SER A 149 0.69 11.39 1.67
N LEU A 150 0.74 11.19 2.98
CA LEU A 150 0.46 9.94 3.65
C LEU A 150 -0.72 10.16 4.60
N ARG A 151 -1.69 9.25 4.60
CA ARG A 151 -2.84 9.31 5.51
C ARG A 151 -2.80 8.14 6.48
N HIS A 152 -3.07 8.41 7.76
CA HIS A 152 -3.42 7.36 8.71
C HIS A 152 -4.92 7.05 8.59
N ASP A 153 -5.26 5.84 8.14
CA ASP A 153 -6.64 5.35 8.13
C ASP A 153 -6.94 4.67 9.48
N ARG A 154 -8.10 5.00 10.07
CA ARG A 154 -8.59 4.35 11.28
C ARG A 154 -9.78 3.49 10.90
N LEU A 155 -9.82 2.25 11.41
CA LEU A 155 -10.92 1.31 11.16
C LEU A 155 -12.31 1.85 11.57
N ASP A 156 -12.36 2.88 12.42
CA ASP A 156 -13.60 3.51 12.90
C ASP A 156 -14.17 4.60 11.97
N ASP A 157 -13.50 4.95 10.86
CA ASP A 157 -13.87 6.05 9.95
C ASP A 157 -14.70 5.59 8.70
N THR A 158 -15.32 4.40 8.72
CA THR A 158 -16.21 3.92 7.63
C THR A 158 -17.57 3.48 8.13
#